data_AF-A0A9D7CXZ7-F1
#
_entry.id   AF-A0A9D7CXZ7-F1
#
_cell.length_a   1.000
_cell.length_b   1.000
_cell.length_c   1.000
_cell.angle_alpha   90.00
_cell.angle_beta   90.00
_cell.angle_gamma   90.00
#
_symmetry.space_group_name_H-M   'P 1'
#
loop_
_entity.id
_entity.type
_entity.pdbx_description
1 polymer ?
#
loop_
_entity_poly.entity_id
_entity_poly.type
_entity_poly.pdbx_seq_one_letter_code
_entity_poly.pdbx_strand_id
1 'polypeptide(L)'
;MRALLVVDVLGYANADIEVRRFWAGRAVQEQTTALAVIVHLLVMRVVATFFKRFARPPFPFKIFGDVEHAVAWAREHKPQHGE
;
A
#
# COMPACT_ATOMS: atom_id res chain seq x y z
N MET A 1 -10.29 -14.62 2.95
CA MET A 1 -8.89 -14.69 2.46
C MET A 1 -8.25 -13.32 2.68
N ARG A 2 -7.04 -13.28 3.27
CA ARG A 2 -6.24 -12.05 3.40
C ARG A 2 -5.08 -12.11 2.42
N ALA A 3 -4.85 -11.02 1.69
CA ALA A 3 -3.87 -10.92 0.62
C ALA A 3 -2.78 -9.90 0.95
N LEU A 4 -1.58 -10.17 0.44
CA LEU A 4 -0.49 -9.19 0.36
C LEU A 4 -0.62 -8.43 -0.94
N LEU A 5 -0.62 -7.10 -0.87
CA LEU A 5 -0.74 -6.23 -2.02
C LEU A 5 0.57 -5.47 -2.22
N VAL A 6 1.20 -5.72 -3.36
CA VAL A 6 2.29 -4.88 -3.89
C VAL A 6 1.69 -4.12 -5.06
N VAL A 7 1.69 -2.79 -4.97
CA VAL A 7 1.08 -1.93 -6.00
C VAL A 7 2.16 -1.00 -6.54
N ASP A 8 2.40 -1.12 -7.84
CA ASP A 8 3.15 -0.12 -8.60
C ASP A 8 2.18 0.97 -9.04
N VAL A 9 2.49 2.22 -8.68
CA VAL A 9 1.66 3.39 -9.02
C VAL A 9 2.27 4.23 -10.14
N LEU A 10 3.24 3.70 -10.89
CA LEU A 10 3.78 4.36 -12.07
C LEU A 10 2.65 4.74 -13.05
N GLY A 11 2.55 6.03 -13.38
CA GLY A 11 1.54 6.56 -14.31
C GLY A 11 0.26 7.11 -13.68
N TYR A 12 0.05 6.93 -12.37
CA TYR A 12 -1.14 7.45 -11.67
C TYR A 12 -0.77 8.67 -10.82
N ALA A 13 -1.09 9.88 -11.28
CA ALA A 13 -0.73 11.11 -10.56
C ALA A 13 -1.75 11.54 -9.49
N ASN A 14 -2.99 11.03 -9.54
CA ASN A 14 -4.09 11.52 -8.71
C ASN A 14 -4.61 10.46 -7.75
N ALA A 15 -4.49 10.73 -6.45
CA ALA A 15 -5.15 9.99 -5.38
C ALA A 15 -6.42 10.76 -4.95
N ASP A 16 -7.48 10.61 -5.73
CA ASP A 16 -8.74 11.35 -5.55
C ASP A 16 -9.52 10.88 -4.29
N ILE A 17 -10.57 11.61 -3.93
CA ILE A 17 -11.42 11.33 -2.76
C ILE A 17 -12.02 9.91 -2.79
N GLU A 18 -12.28 9.37 -3.97
CA GLU A 18 -12.79 8.02 -4.17
C GLU A 18 -11.76 6.95 -3.80
N VAL A 19 -10.49 7.17 -4.13
CA VAL A 19 -9.39 6.30 -3.73
C VAL A 19 -9.29 6.27 -2.20
N ARG A 20 -9.45 7.42 -1.54
CA ARG A 20 -9.47 7.49 -0.07
C ARG A 20 -10.65 6.71 0.52
N ARG A 21 -11.84 6.86 -0.04
CA ARG A 21 -13.04 6.13 0.39
C ARG A 21 -12.90 4.61 0.20
N PHE A 22 -12.32 4.19 -0.92
CA PHE A 22 -12.04 2.78 -1.20
C PHE A 22 -11.12 2.17 -0.14
N TRP A 23 -9.98 2.81 0.15
CA TRP A 23 -9.02 2.32 1.15
C TRP A 23 -9.54 2.42 2.60
N ALA A 24 -10.46 3.36 2.88
CA ALA A 24 -11.17 3.44 4.15
C ALA A 24 -12.30 2.39 4.28
N GLY A 25 -12.66 1.70 3.21
CA GLY A 25 -13.71 0.69 3.19
C GLY A 25 -13.33 -0.56 4.00
N ARG A 26 -14.28 -1.05 4.80
CA ARG A 26 -14.11 -2.23 5.67
C ARG A 26 -13.61 -3.47 4.92
N ALA A 27 -14.11 -3.69 3.71
CA ALA A 27 -13.72 -4.82 2.86
C ALA A 27 -12.22 -4.84 2.55
N VAL A 28 -11.62 -3.68 2.27
CA VAL A 28 -10.20 -3.57 1.95
C VAL A 28 -9.35 -3.76 3.21
N GLN A 29 -9.81 -3.23 4.35
CA GLN A 29 -9.13 -3.39 5.63
C GLN A 29 -9.11 -4.85 6.11
N GLU A 30 -10.21 -5.59 5.91
CA GLU A 30 -10.32 -6.99 6.32
C GLU A 30 -9.48 -7.93 5.45
N GLN A 31 -9.23 -7.54 4.20
CA GLN A 31 -8.53 -8.35 3.20
C GLN A 31 -7.05 -7.97 3.02
N THR A 32 -6.63 -6.77 3.41
CA THR A 32 -5.24 -6.30 3.22
C THR A 32 -4.41 -6.53 4.48
N THR A 33 -3.39 -7.38 4.40
CA THR A 33 -2.46 -7.60 5.53
C THR A 33 -1.36 -6.55 5.59
N ALA A 34 -0.83 -6.15 4.44
CA ALA A 34 0.16 -5.09 4.30
C ALA A 34 0.09 -4.51 2.88
N LEU A 35 0.45 -3.23 2.75
CA LEU A 35 0.49 -2.53 1.48
C LEU A 35 1.88 -1.94 1.23
N ALA A 36 2.54 -2.45 0.19
CA ALA A 36 3.79 -1.92 -0.33
C ALA A 36 3.52 -1.09 -1.58
N VAL A 37 3.90 0.18 -1.58
CA VAL A 37 3.70 1.10 -2.71
C VAL A 37 5.04 1.44 -3.34
N ILE A 38 5.20 1.18 -4.64
CA ILE A 38 6.42 1.48 -5.38
C ILE A 38 6.24 2.81 -6.11
N VAL A 39 7.13 3.76 -5.86
CA VAL A 39 7.13 5.10 -6.50
C VAL A 39 8.48 5.36 -7.15
N HIS A 40 8.46 5.64 -8.44
CA HIS A 40 9.68 5.91 -9.21
C HIS A 40 10.01 7.41 -9.31
N LEU A 41 9.03 8.29 -9.09
CA LEU A 41 9.21 9.75 -9.18
C LEU A 41 9.18 10.40 -7.80
N LEU A 42 10.06 11.38 -7.56
CA LEU A 42 10.17 12.08 -6.28
C LEU A 42 8.86 12.80 -5.91
N VAL A 43 8.18 13.41 -6.87
CA VAL A 43 6.88 14.05 -6.67
C VAL A 43 5.81 13.05 -6.20
N MET A 44 5.84 11.83 -6.74
CA MET A 44 4.90 10.76 -6.35
C MET A 44 5.17 10.26 -4.93
N ARG A 45 6.42 10.31 -4.47
CA ARG A 45 6.76 10.00 -3.07
C ARG A 45 6.12 10.98 -2.10
N VAL A 46 6.03 12.26 -2.47
CA VAL A 46 5.34 13.28 -1.66
C VAL A 46 3.85 12.95 -1.57
N VAL A 47 3.20 12.65 -2.70
CA VAL A 47 1.77 12.26 -2.75
C VAL A 47 1.50 11.00 -1.93
N ALA A 48 2.32 9.95 -2.09
CA ALA A 48 2.18 8.71 -1.33
C ALA A 48 2.40 8.92 0.19
N THR A 49 3.31 9.82 0.57
CA THR A 49 3.51 10.19 1.98
C THR A 49 2.31 10.93 2.55
N PHE A 50 1.71 11.85 1.77
CA PHE A 50 0.45 12.48 2.15
C PHE A 50 -0.67 11.45 2.30
N PHE A 51 -0.79 10.50 1.37
CA PHE A 51 -1.76 9.41 1.48
C PHE A 51 -1.59 8.63 2.79
N LYS A 52 -0.37 8.22 3.15
CA LYS A 52 -0.08 7.55 4.44
C LYS A 52 -0.61 8.36 5.63
N ARG A 53 -0.41 9.69 5.62
CA ARG A 53 -0.79 10.58 6.73
C ARG A 53 -2.29 10.86 6.80
N PHE A 54 -2.96 10.96 5.67
CA PHE A 54 -4.39 11.30 5.59
C PHE A 54 -5.31 10.08 5.61
N ALA A 55 -5.00 9.05 4.82
CA ALA A 55 -5.81 7.83 4.75
C ALA A 55 -5.63 6.95 6.00
N ARG A 56 -4.48 7.07 6.70
CA ARG A 56 -4.14 6.32 7.92
C ARG A 56 -4.59 4.86 7.84
N PRO A 57 -4.10 4.09 6.86
CA PRO A 57 -4.53 2.71 6.70
C PRO A 57 -4.32 1.94 8.01
N PRO A 58 -5.28 1.09 8.44
CA PRO A 58 -5.17 0.33 9.69
C PRO A 58 -4.22 -0.88 9.57
N PHE A 59 -3.48 -0.98 8.47
CA PHE A 59 -2.51 -2.03 8.18
C PHE A 59 -1.14 -1.42 7.88
N PRO A 60 -0.05 -2.20 8.05
CA PRO A 60 1.30 -1.80 7.66
C PRO A 60 1.35 -1.24 6.24
N PHE A 61 1.93 -0.04 6.11
CA PHE A 61 2.07 0.69 4.86
C PHE A 61 3.48 1.25 4.71
N LYS A 62 4.13 0.94 3.59
CA LYS A 62 5.49 1.42 3.29
C LYS A 62 5.67 1.75 1.81
N ILE A 63 6.49 2.77 1.56
CA ILE A 63 6.79 3.30 0.22
C ILE A 63 8.21 2.89 -0.16
N PHE A 64 8.40 2.41 -1.39
CA PHE A 64 9.66 1.91 -1.92
C PHE A 64 10.04 2.61 -3.21
N GLY A 65 11.34 2.61 -3.53
CA GLY A 65 11.86 3.09 -4.82
C GLY A 65 12.03 2.00 -5.86
N ASP A 66 11.91 0.74 -5.46
CA ASP A 66 12.15 -0.43 -6.29
C ASP A 66 11.27 -1.62 -5.85
N VAL A 67 11.11 -2.56 -6.77
CA VAL A 67 10.24 -3.73 -6.61
C VAL A 67 10.83 -4.73 -5.61
N GLU A 68 12.15 -4.93 -5.63
CA GLU A 68 12.81 -5.99 -4.88
C GLU A 68 12.65 -5.80 -3.37
N HIS A 69 12.93 -4.59 -2.86
CA HIS A 69 12.75 -4.26 -1.45
C HIS A 69 11.26 -4.24 -1.05
N ALA A 70 10.37 -3.83 -1.94
CA ALA A 70 8.93 -3.83 -1.69
C ALA A 70 8.41 -5.25 -1.47
N VAL A 71 8.83 -6.19 -2.33
CA VAL A 71 8.46 -7.60 -2.24
C VAL A 71 9.08 -8.25 -1.00
N ALA A 72 10.35 -7.98 -0.69
CA ALA A 72 11.01 -8.50 0.51
C ALA A 72 10.24 -8.10 1.78
N TRP A 73 9.92 -6.80 1.91
CA TRP A 73 9.17 -6.29 3.04
C TRP A 73 7.74 -6.84 3.12
N ALA A 74 7.04 -6.96 1.98
CA ALA A 74 5.69 -7.54 1.97
C ALA A 74 5.69 -9.00 2.45
N ARG A 75 6.73 -9.77 2.14
CA ARG A 75 6.87 -11.17 2.59
C ARG A 75 7.01 -11.31 4.11
N GLU A 76 7.65 -10.35 4.78
CA GLU A 76 7.74 -10.31 6.26
C GLU A 76 6.36 -10.19 6.93
N HIS A 77 5.38 -9.65 6.20
CA HIS A 77 4.01 -9.43 6.66
C HIS A 77 3.05 -10.51 6.16
N LYS A 78 3.56 -11.63 5.62
CA LYS A 78 2.71 -12.77 5.29
C LYS A 78 1.93 -13.18 6.54
N PRO A 79 0.59 -13.31 6.46
CA PRO A 79 -0.13 -14.01 7.52
C PRO A 79 0.45 -15.43 7.58
N GLN A 80 1.01 -15.82 8.72
CA GLN A 80 1.44 -17.19 8.96
C GLN A 80 0.21 -18.08 8.70
N HIS A 81 0.23 -18.84 7.61
CA HIS A 81 -0.69 -19.96 7.49
C HIS A 81 -0.27 -20.92 8.59
N GLY A 82 -1.15 -21.12 9.57
CA GLY A 82 -1.11 -22.37 10.33
C GLY A 82 -1.19 -23.52 9.34
N GLU A 83 -0.39 -24.54 9.63
CA GLU A 83 -0.21 -25.79 8.88
C GLU A 83 -1.50 -26.41 8.33
#